data_AF-A0A329UP47-F1
#
_entry.id   AF-A0A329UP47-F1
#
_cell.length_a   1.000
_cell.length_b   1.000
_cell.length_c   1.000
_cell.angle_alpha   90.00
_cell.angle_beta   90.00
_cell.angle_gamma   90.00
#
_symmetry.space_group_name_H-M   'P 1'
#
loop_
_entity.id
_entity.type
_entity.pdbx_description
1 polymer ?
#
loop_
_entity_poly.entity_id
_entity_poly.type
_entity_poly.pdbx_seq_one_letter_code
_entity_poly.pdbx_strand_id
1 'polypeptide(L)'
;MREKRDETIILRLSKTEKNRIYEKMLSMGIRSLSAYIRKMALDGYCLHLDLKDLQRMAYLLQMCSNNLNQYAKAANENGRVYAADMEDLRQRLDELIEIGRQILSRLADL
;
A
#
# COMPACT_ATOMS: atom_id res chain seq x y z
N MET A 1 -30.64 19.39 -24.76
CA MET A 1 -29.99 20.70 -24.53
C MET A 1 -28.79 20.44 -23.63
N ARG A 2 -27.56 20.80 -24.00
CA ARG A 2 -26.39 20.61 -23.11
C ARG A 2 -26.54 21.57 -21.93
N GLU A 3 -26.49 21.05 -20.72
CA GLU A 3 -26.51 21.85 -19.50
C GLU A 3 -25.38 22.88 -19.53
N LYS A 4 -25.70 24.13 -19.17
CA LYS A 4 -24.73 25.21 -19.09
C LYS A 4 -23.89 25.00 -17.83
N ARG A 5 -22.58 25.25 -17.93
CA ARG A 5 -21.64 25.17 -16.79
C ARG A 5 -21.33 26.58 -16.31
N ASP A 6 -22.15 27.09 -15.41
CA ASP A 6 -22.09 28.43 -14.82
C ASP A 6 -21.56 28.44 -13.37
N GLU A 7 -21.51 27.29 -12.71
CA GLU A 7 -20.90 27.13 -11.38
C GLU A 7 -19.37 27.08 -11.42
N THR A 8 -18.71 27.73 -10.44
CA THR A 8 -17.25 27.85 -10.36
C THR A 8 -16.70 27.28 -9.04
N ILE A 9 -15.64 26.48 -9.13
CA ILE A 9 -14.87 25.98 -7.98
C ILE A 9 -13.47 26.59 -8.01
N ILE A 10 -13.05 27.21 -6.90
CA ILE A 10 -11.72 27.81 -6.76
C ILE A 10 -10.81 26.86 -5.98
N LEU A 11 -9.65 26.53 -6.56
CA LEU A 11 -8.63 25.68 -5.94
C LEU A 11 -7.33 26.48 -5.73
N ARG A 12 -6.83 26.52 -4.50
CA ARG A 12 -5.54 27.13 -4.15
C ARG A 12 -4.46 26.05 -4.13
N LEU A 13 -3.33 26.32 -4.80
CA LEU A 13 -2.25 25.36 -4.99
C LEU A 13 -0.89 26.06 -4.88
N SER A 14 0.10 25.34 -4.37
CA SER A 14 1.51 25.67 -4.57
C SER A 14 1.95 25.45 -6.02
N LYS A 15 3.10 26.02 -6.39
CA LYS A 15 3.71 25.82 -7.72
C LYS A 15 3.98 24.34 -7.99
N THR A 16 4.44 23.60 -6.99
CA THR A 16 4.77 22.18 -7.08
C THR A 16 3.53 21.33 -7.32
N GLU A 17 2.43 21.59 -6.60
CA GLU A 17 1.17 20.87 -6.80
C GLU A 17 0.59 21.15 -8.19
N LYS A 18 0.63 22.42 -8.63
CA LYS A 18 0.18 22.80 -9.97
C LYS A 18 0.95 22.04 -11.05
N ASN A 19 2.28 21.97 -10.95
CA ASN A 19 3.11 21.24 -11.93
C ASN A 19 2.77 19.74 -11.95
N ARG A 20 2.63 19.12 -10.79
CA ARG A 20 2.28 17.69 -10.68
C ARG A 20 0.90 17.39 -11.27
N ILE A 21 -0.06 18.31 -11.12
CA ILE A 21 -1.38 18.21 -11.76
C ILE A 21 -1.24 18.26 -13.29
N TYR A 22 -0.41 19.15 -13.84
CA TYR A 22 -0.16 19.23 -15.29
C TYR A 22 0.50 17.97 -15.84
N GLU A 23 1.49 17.42 -15.14
CA GLU A 23 2.16 16.17 -15.54
C GLU A 23 1.16 15.00 -15.62
N LYS A 24 0.35 14.81 -14.57
CA LYS A 24 -0.70 13.77 -14.56
C LYS A 24 -1.77 14.00 -15.63
N MET A 25 -2.12 15.26 -15.88
CA MET A 25 -3.07 15.59 -16.94
C MET A 25 -2.52 15.17 -18.31
N LEU A 26 -1.26 15.52 -18.60
CA LEU A 26 -0.60 15.21 -19.86
C LEU A 26 -0.37 13.71 -20.04
N SER A 27 -0.02 12.99 -18.98
CA SER A 27 0.17 11.53 -19.05
C SER A 27 -1.12 10.77 -19.39
N MET A 28 -2.29 11.35 -19.07
CA MET A 28 -3.61 10.83 -19.46
C MET A 28 -4.10 11.34 -20.82
N GLY A 29 -3.27 12.08 -21.56
CA GLY A 29 -3.62 12.65 -22.88
C GLY A 29 -4.65 13.78 -22.84
N ILE A 30 -4.97 14.32 -21.66
CA ILE A 30 -5.92 15.43 -21.52
C ILE A 30 -5.18 16.75 -21.73
N ARG A 31 -5.74 17.65 -22.53
CA ARG A 31 -5.10 18.96 -22.85
C ARG A 31 -5.70 20.14 -22.12
N SER A 32 -6.89 19.98 -21.54
CA SER A 32 -7.59 21.03 -20.81
C SER A 32 -7.55 20.74 -19.31
N LEU A 33 -6.98 21.67 -18.55
CA LEU A 33 -6.94 21.58 -17.10
C LEU A 33 -8.34 21.49 -16.50
N SER A 34 -9.28 22.31 -16.98
CA SER A 34 -10.67 22.26 -16.51
C SER A 34 -11.36 20.93 -16.85
N ALA A 35 -11.03 20.30 -17.99
CA ALA A 35 -11.55 18.98 -18.31
C ALA A 35 -10.93 17.91 -17.40
N TYR A 36 -9.63 17.99 -17.14
CA TYR A 36 -8.93 17.07 -16.24
C TYR A 36 -9.44 17.16 -14.81
N ILE A 37 -9.46 18.36 -14.23
CA ILE A 37 -9.95 18.57 -12.85
C ILE A 37 -11.40 18.13 -12.72
N ARG A 38 -12.26 18.43 -13.70
CA ARG A 38 -13.65 17.97 -13.69
C ARG A 38 -13.75 16.44 -13.78
N LYS A 39 -12.99 15.81 -14.68
CA LYS A 39 -12.95 14.33 -14.78
C LYS A 39 -12.50 13.71 -13.46
N MET A 40 -11.48 14.28 -12.81
CA MET A 40 -11.02 13.80 -11.51
C MET A 40 -12.03 14.07 -10.38
N ALA A 41 -12.77 15.17 -10.42
CA ALA A 41 -13.77 15.49 -9.40
C ALA A 41 -15.08 14.69 -9.55
N LEU A 42 -15.44 14.30 -10.77
CA LEU A 42 -16.66 13.53 -11.06
C LEU A 42 -16.41 12.01 -11.07
N ASP A 43 -15.34 11.58 -11.75
CA ASP A 43 -15.06 10.17 -12.05
C ASP A 43 -13.84 9.64 -11.28
N GLY A 44 -13.13 10.50 -10.55
CA GLY A 44 -11.97 10.08 -9.78
C GLY A 44 -12.39 9.16 -8.64
N TYR A 45 -11.85 7.95 -8.60
CA TYR A 45 -12.04 7.05 -7.46
C TYR A 45 -11.27 7.58 -6.25
N CYS A 46 -11.99 7.84 -5.16
CA CYS A 46 -11.37 8.01 -3.85
C CYS A 46 -11.07 6.63 -3.27
N LEU A 47 -9.87 6.12 -3.55
CA LEU A 47 -9.41 4.86 -2.99
C LEU A 47 -9.05 5.06 -1.51
N HIS A 48 -9.98 4.67 -0.63
CA HIS A 48 -9.66 4.47 0.77
C HIS A 48 -9.16 3.03 0.95
N LEU A 49 -7.85 2.86 0.92
CA LEU A 49 -7.21 1.57 1.20
C LEU A 49 -7.13 1.37 2.71
N ASP A 50 -8.03 0.56 3.28
CA ASP A 50 -7.90 0.06 4.65
C ASP A 50 -6.85 -1.06 4.67
N LEU A 51 -5.63 -0.73 5.08
CA LEU A 51 -4.46 -1.63 5.04
C LEU A 51 -4.25 -2.41 6.35
N LYS A 52 -5.31 -2.69 7.12
CA LYS A 52 -5.21 -3.46 8.38
C LYS A 52 -4.50 -4.80 8.21
N ASP A 53 -4.74 -5.50 7.12
CA ASP A 53 -4.07 -6.79 6.85
C ASP A 53 -2.57 -6.61 6.63
N LEU A 54 -2.14 -5.51 5.99
CA LEU A 54 -0.72 -5.19 5.82
C LEU A 54 -0.06 -4.83 7.16
N GLN A 55 -0.76 -4.13 8.04
CA GLN A 55 -0.29 -3.85 9.40
C GLN A 55 -0.13 -5.14 10.22
N ARG A 56 -1.06 -6.08 10.10
CA ARG A 56 -0.96 -7.41 10.72
C ARG A 56 0.23 -8.20 10.19
N MET A 57 0.48 -8.14 8.89
CA MET A 57 1.62 -8.81 8.26
C MET A 57 2.96 -8.22 8.76
N ALA A 58 3.06 -6.90 8.86
CA ALA A 58 4.25 -6.23 9.43
C ALA A 58 4.52 -6.64 10.88
N TYR A 59 3.46 -6.75 11.70
CA TYR A 59 3.56 -7.23 13.07
C TYR A 59 4.08 -8.68 13.16
N LEU A 60 3.52 -9.59 12.35
CA LEU A 60 3.94 -10.98 12.32
C LEU A 60 5.39 -11.14 11.82
N LEU A 61 5.80 -10.33 10.83
CA LEU A 61 7.19 -10.28 10.34
C LEU A 61 8.15 -9.84 11.44
N GLN A 62 7.76 -8.83 12.22
CA GLN A 62 8.56 -8.37 13.36
C GLN A 62 8.70 -9.47 14.43
N MET A 63 7.64 -10.21 14.72
CA MET A 63 7.69 -11.35 15.64
C MET A 63 8.60 -12.47 15.13
N CYS A 64 8.53 -12.80 13.84
CA CYS A 64 9.44 -13.79 13.23
C CYS A 64 10.90 -13.33 13.32
N SER A 65 11.18 -12.06 13.00
CA SER A 65 12.54 -11.50 13.08
C SER A 65 13.10 -11.53 14.51
N ASN A 66 12.25 -11.28 15.51
CA ASN A 66 12.65 -11.35 16.92
C ASN A 66 12.97 -12.79 17.35
N ASN A 67 12.13 -13.75 16.98
CA ASN A 67 12.37 -15.17 17.29
C ASN A 67 13.65 -15.67 16.60
N LEU A 68 13.86 -15.29 15.34
CA LEU A 68 15.05 -15.66 14.56
C LEU A 68 16.33 -15.11 15.20
N ASN A 69 16.31 -13.88 15.72
CA ASN A 69 17.42 -13.33 16.51
C ASN A 69 17.66 -14.08 17.83
N GLN A 70 16.60 -14.54 18.50
CA GLN A 70 16.75 -15.37 19.71
C GLN A 70 17.41 -16.71 19.39
N TYR A 71 17.05 -17.36 18.27
CA TYR A 71 17.70 -18.60 17.85
C TYR A 71 19.15 -18.38 17.44
N ALA A 72 19.45 -17.31 16.71
CA ALA A 72 20.83 -16.95 16.39
C ALA A 72 21.66 -16.75 17.66
N LYS A 73 21.11 -16.08 18.67
CA LYS A 73 21.75 -15.90 19.97
C LYS A 73 21.96 -17.23 20.72
N ALA A 74 20.94 -18.08 20.80
CA ALA A 74 21.02 -19.39 21.46
C ALA A 74 22.01 -20.33 20.75
N ALA A 75 22.06 -20.31 19.42
CA ALA A 75 23.04 -21.04 18.63
C ALA A 75 24.47 -20.55 18.90
N ASN A 76 24.67 -19.22 18.96
CA ASN A 76 25.97 -18.63 19.23
C ASN A 76 26.45 -18.88 20.67
N GLU A 77 25.53 -18.92 21.64
CA GLU A 77 25.85 -19.09 23.06
C GLU A 77 26.01 -20.56 23.47
N ASN A 78 25.18 -21.48 22.94
CA ASN A 78 25.12 -22.88 23.39
C ASN A 78 25.44 -23.91 22.28
N GLY A 79 25.68 -23.47 21.04
CA GLY A 79 25.99 -24.37 19.91
C GLY A 79 24.85 -25.30 19.50
N ARG A 80 23.63 -25.08 19.98
CA ARG A 80 22.47 -25.95 19.76
C ARG A 80 21.22 -25.13 19.49
N VAL A 81 20.45 -25.53 18.47
CA VAL A 81 19.10 -25.02 18.16
C VAL A 81 18.15 -26.22 18.23
N TYR A 82 17.06 -26.09 18.99
CA TYR A 82 16.09 -27.19 19.12
C TYR A 82 15.22 -27.31 17.87
N ALA A 83 14.88 -28.53 17.45
CA ALA A 83 14.05 -28.74 16.26
C ALA A 83 12.64 -28.16 16.41
N ALA A 84 12.08 -28.17 17.62
CA ALA A 84 10.77 -27.58 17.92
C ALA A 84 10.73 -26.06 17.69
N ASP A 85 11.85 -25.38 17.96
CA ASP A 85 12.00 -23.94 17.77
C ASP A 85 12.04 -23.55 16.28
N MET A 86 12.71 -24.36 15.47
CA MET A 86 12.73 -24.19 14.00
C MET A 86 11.36 -24.46 13.37
N GLU A 87 10.60 -25.40 13.94
CA GLU A 87 9.25 -25.71 13.48
C GLU A 87 8.25 -24.57 13.81
N ASP A 88 8.32 -23.96 15.01
CA ASP A 88 7.49 -22.78 15.36
C ASP A 88 7.79 -21.60 14.44
N LEU A 89 9.07 -21.36 14.12
CA LEU A 89 9.47 -20.31 13.18
C LEU A 89 8.93 -20.57 11.76
N ARG A 90 9.01 -21.81 11.28
CA ARG A 90 8.48 -22.21 9.97
C ARG A 90 6.98 -21.95 9.89
N GLN A 91 6.23 -22.36 10.90
CA GLN A 91 4.77 -22.17 10.94
C GLN A 91 4.38 -20.69 10.88
N ARG A 92 5.09 -19.81 11.59
CA ARG A 92 4.83 -18.36 11.54
C ARG A 92 5.20 -17.72 10.20
N LEU A 93 6.24 -18.22 9.53
CA LEU A 93 6.60 -17.79 8.17
C LEU A 93 5.55 -18.24 7.14
N ASP A 94 4.99 -19.44 7.29
CA ASP A 94 3.93 -19.94 6.41
C ASP A 94 2.65 -19.09 6.57
N GLU A 95 2.27 -18.71 7.80
CA GLU A 95 1.16 -17.77 8.03
C GLU A 95 1.38 -16.41 7.38
N LEU A 96 2.63 -15.90 7.41
CA LEU A 96 3.00 -14.65 6.75
C LEU A 96 2.88 -14.73 5.24
N ILE A 97 3.32 -15.83 4.62
CA ILE A 97 3.21 -16.06 3.18
C ILE A 97 1.74 -16.10 2.76
N GLU A 98 0.88 -16.74 3.57
CA GLU A 98 -0.55 -16.83 3.28
C GLU A 98 -1.24 -15.46 3.35
N ILE A 99 -0.99 -14.68 4.40
CA ILE A 99 -1.50 -13.30 4.51
C ILE A 99 -1.00 -12.43 3.35
N GLY A 100 0.28 -12.57 2.98
CA GLY A 100 0.86 -11.84 1.86
C GLY A 100 0.18 -12.16 0.53
N ARG A 101 -0.13 -13.44 0.28
CA ARG A 101 -0.89 -13.85 -0.92
C ARG A 101 -2.29 -13.27 -0.95
N GLN A 102 -3.00 -13.26 0.17
CA GLN A 102 -4.35 -12.71 0.27
C GLN A 102 -4.38 -11.20 0.01
N ILE A 103 -3.40 -10.46 0.55
CA ILE A 103 -3.26 -9.02 0.30
C ILE A 103 -2.93 -8.75 -1.17
N LEU A 104 -1.96 -9.48 -1.73
CA LEU A 104 -1.56 -9.32 -3.13
C LEU A 104 -2.71 -9.64 -4.11
N SER A 105 -3.52 -10.66 -3.83
CA SER A 105 -4.72 -10.95 -4.61
C SER A 105 -5.71 -9.79 -4.56
N ARG A 106 -6.05 -9.30 -3.37
CA ARG A 106 -6.99 -8.17 -3.20
C ARG A 106 -6.50 -6.88 -3.84
N LEU A 107 -5.19 -6.63 -3.85
CA LEU A 107 -4.58 -5.47 -4.50
C LEU A 107 -4.47 -5.62 -6.02
N ALA A 108 -4.37 -6.85 -6.55
CA ALA A 108 -4.33 -7.11 -7.98
C ALA A 108 -5.71 -6.96 -8.66
N ASP A 109 -6.78 -7.13 -7.88
CA ASP A 109 -8.18 -6.97 -8.32
C ASP A 109 -8.70 -5.51 -8.25
N LEU A 110 -7.84 -4.56 -7.83
CA LEU A 110 -8.11 -3.11 -7.73
C LEU A 110 -7.59 -2.34 -8.95
#